data_AF-A0A7C3S2C5-F1
#
_entry.id   AF-A0A7C3S2C5-F1
#
_cell.length_a   1.000
_cell.length_b   1.000
_cell.length_c   1.000
_cell.angle_alpha   90.00
_cell.angle_beta   90.00
_cell.angle_gamma   90.00
#
_symmetry.space_group_name_H-M   'P 1'
#
loop_
_entity.id
_entity.type
_entity.pdbx_description
1 polymer ?
#
loop_
_entity_poly.entity_id
_entity_poly.type
_entity_poly.pdbx_seq_one_letter_code
_entity_poly.pdbx_strand_id
1 'polypeptide(L)'
;MVKRFVVLLVVLLFAVGAAGGCLNQTPPDLTGTWRGNLNRASNPTIQNFAEVTIELTQSQNNQFSGGVTVTYNPNTPNQVILSATIVPDESSTNEWGATIKANGTAGSDITISSGNFSFTIPAGSTYTFTFILPHAYACRGGELNELIGTYNLNIGSDINPIDSGAVNLVKQ
;
A
#
# COMPACT_ATOMS: atom_id res chain seq x y z
N MET A 1 32.76 11.10 41.24
CA MET A 1 32.15 11.85 40.11
C MET A 1 32.22 11.12 38.76
N VAL A 2 33.17 10.21 38.53
CA VAL A 2 33.38 9.55 37.22
C VAL A 2 32.28 8.54 36.83
N LYS A 3 31.64 7.86 37.80
CA LYS A 3 30.62 6.83 37.53
C LYS A 3 29.32 7.35 36.89
N ARG A 4 28.97 8.64 37.10
CA ARG A 4 27.74 9.24 36.51
C ARG A 4 27.92 9.65 35.05
N PHE A 5 29.15 9.93 34.61
CA PHE A 5 29.45 10.27 33.22
C PHE A 5 29.49 9.05 32.31
N VAL A 6 29.93 7.88 32.81
CA VAL A 6 29.96 6.64 32.02
C VAL A 6 28.55 6.14 31.71
N VAL A 7 27.61 6.26 32.66
CA VAL A 7 26.21 5.90 32.42
C VAL A 7 25.56 6.84 31.40
N LEU A 8 25.88 8.14 31.42
CA LEU A 8 25.39 9.09 30.41
C LEU A 8 25.96 8.78 29.01
N LEU A 9 27.23 8.36 28.91
CA LEU A 9 27.84 7.99 27.64
C LEU A 9 27.26 6.68 27.07
N VAL A 10 26.96 5.70 27.92
CA VAL A 10 26.29 4.45 27.51
C VAL A 10 24.84 4.72 27.09
N VAL A 11 24.10 5.57 27.82
CA VAL A 11 22.72 5.94 27.45
C VAL A 11 22.69 6.79 26.18
N LEU A 12 23.69 7.66 25.93
CA LEU A 12 23.83 8.37 24.65
C LEU A 12 24.19 7.41 23.50
N LEU A 13 25.02 6.39 23.72
CA LEU A 13 25.28 5.35 22.70
C LEU A 13 24.04 4.49 22.38
N PHE A 14 23.09 4.36 23.31
CA PHE A 14 21.77 3.76 23.03
C PHE A 14 20.76 4.74 22.41
N ALA A 15 20.98 6.06 22.52
CA ALA A 15 20.09 7.08 21.98
C ALA A 15 20.41 7.54 20.55
N VAL A 16 21.57 7.17 19.99
CA VAL A 16 21.89 7.43 18.55
C VAL A 16 21.45 6.26 17.64
N GLY A 17 20.86 5.19 18.20
CA GLY A 17 20.35 4.05 17.44
C GLY A 17 18.87 4.15 17.02
N ALA A 18 18.26 5.33 17.10
CA ALA A 18 16.82 5.52 16.88
C ALA A 18 16.49 6.46 15.69
N ALA A 19 17.39 6.55 14.72
CA ALA A 19 17.09 7.06 13.39
C ALA A 19 17.75 6.14 12.36
N GLY A 20 17.37 4.86 12.37
CA GLY A 20 17.58 4.05 11.18
C GLY A 20 16.50 4.44 10.19
N GLY A 21 16.86 4.89 8.99
CA GLY A 21 16.66 4.20 7.70
C GLY A 21 17.08 2.76 7.61
N CYS A 22 16.89 2.14 6.43
CA CYS A 22 17.65 0.97 6.02
C CYS A 22 19.14 1.37 6.04
N LEU A 23 19.74 1.45 7.23
CA LEU A 23 21.04 2.11 7.46
C LEU A 23 22.08 1.35 6.64
N ASN A 24 22.49 1.97 5.53
CA ASN A 24 23.44 1.46 4.55
C ASN A 24 22.92 0.38 3.58
N GLN A 25 21.62 0.25 3.35
CA GLN A 25 21.08 -0.64 2.31
C GLN A 25 20.19 0.13 1.33
N THR A 26 20.38 -0.15 0.04
CA THR A 26 19.47 0.28 -1.02
C THR A 26 18.06 -0.23 -0.70
N PRO A 27 17.00 0.58 -0.85
CA PRO A 27 15.63 0.10 -0.72
C PRO A 27 15.44 -1.19 -1.55
N PRO A 28 14.69 -2.18 -1.03
CA PRO A 28 14.49 -3.42 -1.75
C PRO A 28 13.81 -3.14 -3.11
N ASP A 29 14.20 -3.91 -4.12
CA ASP A 29 13.53 -3.87 -5.42
C ASP A 29 12.14 -4.52 -5.30
N LEU A 30 11.11 -3.69 -5.39
CA LEU A 30 9.72 -4.11 -5.33
C LEU A 30 9.19 -4.57 -6.69
N THR A 31 10.00 -4.53 -7.76
CA THR A 31 9.59 -4.96 -9.10
C THR A 31 9.05 -6.39 -9.09
N GLY A 32 7.94 -6.59 -9.79
CA GLY A 32 7.27 -7.88 -9.93
C GLY A 32 5.76 -7.78 -9.91
N THR A 33 5.12 -8.95 -9.97
CA THR A 33 3.67 -9.08 -9.81
C THR A 33 3.37 -9.45 -8.37
N TRP A 34 2.51 -8.66 -7.74
CA TRP A 34 2.07 -8.83 -6.36
C TRP A 34 0.58 -9.16 -6.36
N ARG A 35 0.18 -10.22 -5.67
CA ARG A 35 -1.22 -10.63 -5.58
C ARG A 35 -1.65 -10.80 -4.15
N GLY A 36 -2.90 -10.48 -3.86
CA GLY A 36 -3.36 -10.50 -2.49
C GLY A 36 -4.82 -10.16 -2.34
N ASN A 37 -5.19 -9.92 -1.08
CA ASN A 37 -6.56 -9.58 -0.71
C ASN A 37 -6.59 -8.22 -0.02
N LEU A 38 -7.70 -7.51 -0.26
CA LEU A 38 -8.08 -6.34 0.51
C LEU A 38 -9.02 -6.79 1.62
N ASN A 39 -8.75 -6.33 2.84
CA ASN A 39 -9.56 -6.60 4.02
C ASN A 39 -10.04 -5.27 4.61
N ARG A 40 -11.35 -5.06 4.70
CA ARG A 40 -11.89 -3.76 5.07
C ARG A 40 -11.72 -3.47 6.56
N ALA A 41 -11.28 -2.26 6.89
CA ALA A 41 -11.12 -1.84 8.29
C ALA A 41 -12.46 -1.63 9.02
N SER A 42 -13.50 -1.13 8.34
CA SER A 42 -14.79 -0.79 8.96
C SER A 42 -15.74 -1.99 9.17
N ASN A 43 -15.42 -3.18 8.66
CA ASN A 43 -16.16 -4.39 8.99
C ASN A 43 -15.28 -5.65 8.94
N PRO A 44 -14.71 -6.10 10.07
CA PRO A 44 -13.82 -7.25 10.13
C PRO A 44 -14.51 -8.60 9.84
N THR A 45 -15.85 -8.63 9.72
CA THR A 45 -16.59 -9.85 9.33
C THR A 45 -16.61 -10.09 7.82
N ILE A 46 -16.25 -9.09 7.00
CA ILE A 46 -16.13 -9.22 5.55
C ILE A 46 -14.65 -9.41 5.21
N GLN A 47 -14.21 -10.67 5.22
CA GLN A 47 -12.87 -11.08 4.82
C GLN A 47 -12.83 -11.37 3.31
N ASN A 48 -11.69 -11.13 2.64
CA ASN A 48 -11.49 -11.38 1.20
C ASN A 48 -12.55 -10.72 0.30
N PHE A 49 -12.98 -9.49 0.66
CA PHE A 49 -14.04 -8.81 -0.07
C PHE A 49 -13.60 -8.40 -1.49
N ALA A 50 -12.29 -8.25 -1.70
CA ALA A 50 -11.69 -7.99 -3.00
C ALA A 50 -10.31 -8.64 -3.12
N GLU A 51 -10.02 -9.10 -4.32
CA GLU A 51 -8.67 -9.52 -4.74
C GLU A 51 -7.96 -8.32 -5.38
N VAL A 52 -6.65 -8.22 -5.16
CA VAL A 52 -5.82 -7.18 -5.75
C VAL A 52 -4.62 -7.81 -6.46
N THR A 53 -4.32 -7.30 -7.65
CA THR A 53 -3.07 -7.55 -8.38
C THR A 53 -2.39 -6.22 -8.65
N ILE A 54 -1.11 -6.12 -8.29
CA ILE A 54 -0.26 -4.96 -8.59
C ILE A 54 0.90 -5.45 -9.47
N GLU A 55 0.97 -4.93 -10.68
CA GLU A 55 2.13 -5.07 -11.55
C GLU A 55 3.01 -3.84 -11.33
N LEU A 56 4.19 -4.06 -10.75
CA LEU A 56 5.08 -3.00 -10.32
C LEU A 56 6.41 -3.07 -11.07
N THR A 57 6.83 -1.94 -11.62
CA THR A 57 8.20 -1.69 -12.08
C THR A 57 8.79 -0.56 -11.26
N GLN A 58 10.00 -0.76 -10.73
CA GLN A 58 10.74 0.26 -9.99
C GLN A 58 11.93 0.74 -10.82
N SER A 59 12.01 2.05 -11.06
CA SER A 59 13.15 2.66 -11.74
C SER A 59 14.35 2.82 -10.79
N GLN A 60 15.52 3.12 -11.35
CA GLN A 60 16.74 3.41 -10.58
C GLN A 60 16.59 4.63 -9.64
N ASN A 61 15.60 5.49 -9.89
CA ASN A 61 15.27 6.64 -9.03
C ASN A 61 14.16 6.32 -8.02
N ASN A 62 13.83 5.04 -7.79
CA ASN A 62 12.72 4.58 -6.94
C ASN A 62 11.34 5.09 -7.35
N GLN A 63 11.16 5.44 -8.63
CA GLN A 63 9.84 5.75 -9.17
C GLN A 63 9.13 4.47 -9.57
N PHE A 64 7.87 4.36 -9.16
CA PHE A 64 7.02 3.24 -9.49
C PHE A 64 6.20 3.51 -10.75
N SER A 65 6.03 2.47 -11.56
CA SER A 65 5.12 2.44 -12.70
C SER A 65 4.49 1.05 -12.82
N GLY A 66 3.45 0.94 -13.65
CA GLY A 66 2.71 -0.29 -13.88
C GLY A 66 1.21 -0.13 -13.66
N GLY A 67 0.56 -1.17 -13.18
CA GLY A 67 -0.90 -1.24 -13.10
C GLY A 67 -1.40 -1.87 -11.81
N VAL A 68 -2.59 -1.45 -11.39
CA VAL A 68 -3.33 -2.03 -10.27
C VAL A 68 -4.66 -2.52 -10.81
N THR A 69 -5.00 -3.77 -10.52
CA THR A 69 -6.34 -4.32 -10.76
C THR A 69 -6.92 -4.79 -9.45
N VAL A 70 -8.10 -4.27 -9.09
CA VAL A 70 -8.87 -4.69 -7.93
C VAL A 70 -10.17 -5.32 -8.38
N THR A 71 -10.40 -6.56 -7.98
CA THR A 71 -11.62 -7.30 -8.25
C THR A 71 -12.45 -7.39 -6.98
N TYR A 72 -13.51 -6.60 -6.90
CA TYR A 72 -14.50 -6.65 -5.85
C TYR A 72 -15.49 -7.79 -6.11
N ASN A 73 -15.89 -8.49 -5.04
CA ASN A 73 -16.77 -9.66 -5.11
C ASN A 73 -16.27 -10.70 -6.15
N PRO A 74 -15.03 -11.21 -6.01
CA PRO A 74 -14.48 -12.15 -6.97
C PRO A 74 -15.32 -13.43 -7.02
N ASN A 75 -15.50 -13.99 -8.22
CA ASN A 75 -16.22 -15.25 -8.46
C ASN A 75 -17.73 -15.21 -8.11
N THR A 76 -18.35 -14.03 -8.15
CA THR A 76 -19.80 -13.86 -7.95
C THR A 76 -20.45 -13.16 -9.16
N PRO A 77 -21.79 -13.23 -9.31
CA PRO A 77 -22.49 -12.51 -10.37
C PRO A 77 -22.42 -10.97 -10.27
N ASN A 78 -22.09 -10.43 -9.09
CA ASN A 78 -21.92 -8.99 -8.85
C ASN A 78 -20.44 -8.57 -8.76
N GLN A 79 -19.57 -9.31 -9.46
CA GLN A 79 -18.15 -8.98 -9.59
C GLN A 79 -17.96 -7.62 -10.27
N VAL A 80 -17.07 -6.81 -9.71
CA VAL A 80 -16.67 -5.51 -10.27
C VAL A 80 -15.16 -5.45 -10.35
N ILE A 81 -14.63 -5.05 -11.51
CA ILE A 81 -13.19 -4.91 -11.73
C ILE A 81 -12.88 -3.43 -11.91
N LEU A 82 -11.96 -2.92 -11.08
CA LEU A 82 -11.36 -1.60 -11.24
C LEU A 82 -9.91 -1.76 -11.70
N SER A 83 -9.55 -1.08 -12.78
CA SER A 83 -8.20 -1.08 -13.34
C SER A 83 -7.65 0.34 -13.36
N ALA A 84 -6.51 0.53 -12.70
CA ALA A 84 -5.86 1.82 -12.52
C ALA A 84 -4.39 1.74 -12.95
N THR A 85 -3.86 2.86 -13.43
CA THR A 85 -2.46 2.99 -13.83
C THR A 85 -1.68 3.64 -12.69
N ILE A 86 -0.55 3.06 -12.33
CA ILE A 86 0.34 3.64 -11.31
C ILE A 86 0.85 4.98 -11.82
N VAL A 87 0.64 6.01 -11.01
CA VAL A 87 1.15 7.36 -11.27
C VAL A 87 2.39 7.58 -10.40
N PRO A 88 3.46 8.17 -10.96
CA PRO A 88 4.62 8.54 -10.16
C PRO A 88 4.18 9.47 -9.04
N ASP A 89 4.44 9.08 -7.80
CA ASP A 89 4.31 10.00 -6.67
C ASP A 89 5.68 10.65 -6.45
N GLU A 90 5.78 11.95 -6.67
CA GLU A 90 7.02 12.72 -6.52
C GLU A 90 7.47 12.83 -5.04
N SER A 91 6.81 12.14 -4.10
CA SER A 91 6.97 12.40 -2.67
C SER A 91 7.24 11.18 -1.76
N SER A 92 7.54 9.99 -2.28
CA SER A 92 8.01 8.91 -1.40
C SER A 92 9.50 9.10 -1.04
N THR A 93 9.76 9.92 -0.03
CA THR A 93 11.06 9.98 0.67
C THR A 93 11.17 8.92 1.77
N ASN A 94 10.16 8.05 1.90
CA ASN A 94 10.09 7.04 2.93
C ASN A 94 11.00 5.86 2.57
N GLU A 95 12.21 5.87 3.11
CA GLU A 95 13.17 4.78 2.99
C GLU A 95 12.70 3.46 3.62
N TRP A 96 11.59 3.45 4.36
CA TRP A 96 11.06 2.29 5.09
C TRP A 96 9.75 1.73 4.55
N GLY A 97 9.17 2.37 3.54
CA GLY A 97 7.90 1.95 2.98
C GLY A 97 7.66 2.52 1.59
N ALA A 98 6.92 1.79 0.78
CA ALA A 98 6.48 2.27 -0.52
C ALA A 98 5.06 2.84 -0.43
N THR A 99 4.86 3.98 -1.08
CA THR A 99 3.53 4.51 -1.37
C THR A 99 3.27 4.29 -2.86
N ILE A 100 2.27 3.49 -3.19
CA ILE A 100 1.86 3.23 -4.57
C ILE A 100 0.53 3.94 -4.80
N LYS A 101 0.52 4.91 -5.71
CA LYS A 101 -0.71 5.59 -6.14
C LYS A 101 -1.06 5.13 -7.54
N ALA A 102 -2.32 4.76 -7.77
CA ALA A 102 -2.82 4.37 -9.07
C ALA A 102 -4.16 5.04 -9.35
N ASN A 103 -4.28 5.65 -10.53
CA ASN A 103 -5.47 6.38 -10.95
C ASN A 103 -6.19 5.62 -12.06
N GLY A 104 -7.52 5.56 -11.96
CA GLY A 104 -8.40 5.13 -13.03
C GLY A 104 -9.55 6.11 -13.22
N THR A 105 -10.29 5.96 -14.31
CA THR A 105 -11.49 6.77 -14.57
C THR A 105 -12.67 5.84 -14.82
N ALA A 106 -13.80 6.13 -14.18
CA ALA A 106 -15.03 5.36 -14.37
C ALA A 106 -15.67 5.73 -15.70
N GLY A 107 -15.80 4.76 -16.63
CA GLY A 107 -16.48 4.98 -17.92
C GLY A 107 -18.00 5.03 -17.82
N SER A 108 -18.55 4.45 -16.76
CA SER A 108 -19.98 4.44 -16.39
C SER A 108 -20.09 4.53 -14.87
N ASP A 109 -21.31 4.66 -14.33
CA ASP A 109 -21.51 4.49 -12.89
C ASP A 109 -21.11 3.07 -12.49
N ILE A 110 -20.30 2.96 -11.43
CA ILE A 110 -19.83 1.68 -10.89
C ILE A 110 -20.34 1.58 -9.47
N THR A 111 -21.27 0.66 -9.22
CA THR A 111 -21.76 0.37 -7.87
C THR A 111 -21.15 -0.92 -7.37
N ILE A 112 -20.50 -0.83 -6.21
CA ILE A 112 -19.91 -1.97 -5.52
C ILE A 112 -20.74 -2.22 -4.28
N SER A 113 -21.29 -3.42 -4.16
CA SER A 113 -22.12 -3.83 -3.03
C SER A 113 -21.69 -5.22 -2.52
N SER A 114 -21.60 -5.35 -1.20
CA SER A 114 -21.25 -6.61 -0.53
C SER A 114 -21.88 -6.63 0.87
N GLY A 115 -22.88 -7.49 1.07
CA GLY A 115 -23.70 -7.49 2.28
C GLY A 115 -24.37 -6.13 2.52
N ASN A 116 -24.18 -5.55 3.70
CA ASN A 116 -24.72 -4.24 4.08
C ASN A 116 -23.87 -3.05 3.61
N PHE A 117 -22.77 -3.31 2.91
CA PHE A 117 -21.91 -2.27 2.41
C PHE A 117 -22.18 -1.99 0.94
N SER A 118 -22.25 -0.71 0.59
CA SER A 118 -22.34 -0.28 -0.81
C SER A 118 -21.70 1.09 -0.98
N PHE A 119 -21.05 1.31 -2.11
CA PHE A 119 -20.67 2.63 -2.60
C PHE A 119 -20.79 2.70 -4.12
N THR A 120 -20.78 3.92 -4.64
CA THR A 120 -20.85 4.18 -6.08
C THR A 120 -19.73 5.13 -6.49
N ILE A 121 -19.06 4.81 -7.60
CA ILE A 121 -18.16 5.70 -8.32
C ILE A 121 -18.94 6.24 -9.53
N PRO A 122 -19.27 7.54 -9.57
CA PRO A 122 -20.01 8.11 -10.69
C PRO A 122 -19.20 8.10 -11.99
N ALA A 123 -19.89 7.95 -13.12
CA ALA A 123 -19.30 8.05 -14.46
C ALA A 123 -18.49 9.35 -14.63
N GLY A 124 -17.35 9.27 -15.31
CA GLY A 124 -16.43 10.38 -15.53
C GLY A 124 -15.57 10.76 -14.32
N SER A 125 -15.82 10.17 -13.14
CA SER A 125 -14.99 10.43 -11.97
C SER A 125 -13.65 9.70 -12.07
N THR A 126 -12.57 10.39 -11.69
CA THR A 126 -11.30 9.75 -11.39
C THR A 126 -11.40 9.08 -10.03
N TYR A 127 -10.92 7.84 -9.93
CA TYR A 127 -10.72 7.16 -8.66
C TYR A 127 -9.23 6.87 -8.48
N THR A 128 -8.79 6.92 -7.22
CA THR A 128 -7.39 6.78 -6.85
C THR A 128 -7.26 5.70 -5.80
N PHE A 129 -6.50 4.65 -6.11
CA PHE A 129 -6.00 3.73 -5.12
C PHE A 129 -4.67 4.25 -4.56
N THR A 130 -4.56 4.27 -3.23
CA THR A 130 -3.29 4.54 -2.53
C THR A 130 -2.97 3.36 -1.62
N PHE A 131 -1.85 2.70 -1.87
CA PHE A 131 -1.32 1.64 -1.01
C PHE A 131 -0.12 2.16 -0.23
N ILE A 132 -0.08 1.89 1.07
CA ILE A 132 1.02 2.23 1.96
C ILE A 132 1.60 0.91 2.47
N LEU A 133 2.79 0.55 1.99
CA LEU A 133 3.40 -0.77 2.14
C LEU A 133 4.74 -0.64 2.87
N PRO A 134 4.78 -0.80 4.20
CA PRO A 134 6.03 -0.94 4.95
C PRO A 134 6.87 -2.10 4.44
N HIS A 135 8.18 -1.89 4.25
CA HIS A 135 9.13 -2.93 3.83
C HIS A 135 10.33 -3.04 4.78
N ALA A 136 10.25 -2.44 5.97
CA ALA A 136 11.32 -2.45 6.98
C ALA A 136 11.80 -3.86 7.39
N TYR A 137 10.98 -4.90 7.18
CA TYR A 137 11.38 -6.29 7.40
C TYR A 137 12.41 -6.77 6.35
N ALA A 138 12.28 -6.37 5.09
CA ALA A 138 13.22 -6.73 4.02
C ALA A 138 14.58 -6.04 4.21
N CYS A 139 14.57 -4.83 4.77
CA CYS A 139 15.80 -4.13 5.17
C CYS A 139 16.58 -4.78 6.32
N ARG A 140 16.10 -5.89 6.92
CA ARG A 140 16.82 -6.68 7.92
C ARG A 140 17.38 -7.99 7.35
N GLY A 141 17.54 -8.08 6.03
CA GLY A 141 18.04 -9.28 5.34
C GLY A 141 16.99 -10.37 5.17
N GLY A 142 15.70 -10.03 5.29
CA GLY A 142 14.60 -10.91 4.94
C GLY A 142 14.31 -10.89 3.43
N GLU A 143 13.79 -11.98 2.89
CA GLU A 143 13.30 -12.00 1.51
C GLU A 143 12.02 -11.16 1.40
N LEU A 144 11.95 -10.34 0.35
CA LEU A 144 10.79 -9.51 0.05
C LEU A 144 9.76 -10.33 -0.73
N ASN A 145 9.06 -11.23 -0.03
CA ASN A 145 8.05 -12.13 -0.59
C ASN A 145 6.62 -11.74 -0.21
N GLU A 146 6.44 -10.84 0.78
CA GLU A 146 5.12 -10.45 1.29
C GLU A 146 5.06 -8.96 1.66
N LEU A 147 4.14 -8.18 1.12
CA LEU A 147 3.93 -6.78 1.52
C LEU A 147 2.60 -6.66 2.27
N ILE A 148 2.69 -6.33 3.55
CA ILE A 148 1.52 -6.10 4.42
C ILE A 148 1.45 -4.61 4.71
N GLY A 149 0.29 -4.01 4.46
CA GLY A 149 0.09 -2.59 4.65
C GLY A 149 -1.37 -2.18 4.66
N THR A 150 -1.63 -0.96 4.23
CA THR A 150 -2.99 -0.43 4.11
C THR A 150 -3.28 0.06 2.71
N TYR A 151 -4.56 0.16 2.38
CA TYR A 151 -5.04 0.76 1.14
C TYR A 151 -6.16 1.76 1.43
N ASN A 152 -6.26 2.76 0.56
CA ASN A 152 -7.36 3.71 0.47
C ASN A 152 -7.83 3.80 -0.99
N LEU A 153 -9.14 3.86 -1.19
CA LEU A 153 -9.78 4.23 -2.44
C LEU A 153 -10.50 5.56 -2.26
N ASN A 154 -10.17 6.54 -3.08
CA ASN A 154 -10.75 7.88 -3.08
C ASN A 154 -11.39 8.18 -4.44
N ILE A 155 -12.40 9.05 -4.46
CA ILE A 155 -12.98 9.60 -5.68
C ILE A 155 -12.58 11.08 -5.77
N GLY A 156 -12.13 11.52 -6.95
CA GLY A 156 -11.75 12.90 -7.18
C GLY A 156 -10.66 13.38 -6.22
N SER A 157 -10.88 14.55 -5.60
CA SER A 157 -9.99 15.16 -4.61
C SER A 157 -10.43 14.89 -3.17
N ASP A 158 -11.31 13.92 -2.94
CA ASP A 158 -11.87 13.67 -1.61
C ASP A 158 -10.80 13.18 -0.64
N ILE A 159 -10.75 13.81 0.54
CA ILE A 159 -9.81 13.45 1.61
C ILE A 159 -10.20 12.17 2.36
N ASN A 160 -11.50 11.84 2.37
CA ASN A 160 -12.01 10.66 3.06
C ASN A 160 -12.14 9.52 2.05
N PRO A 161 -11.53 8.36 2.32
CA PRO A 161 -11.66 7.23 1.42
C PRO A 161 -13.09 6.67 1.45
N ILE A 162 -13.59 6.30 0.27
CA ILE A 162 -14.87 5.57 0.11
C ILE A 162 -14.74 4.09 0.45
N ASP A 163 -13.51 3.55 0.40
CA ASP A 163 -13.16 2.22 0.86
C ASP A 163 -11.72 2.22 1.37
N SER A 164 -11.46 1.54 2.48
CA SER A 164 -10.14 1.47 3.07
C SER A 164 -9.98 0.26 3.98
N GLY A 165 -8.73 -0.15 4.17
CA GLY A 165 -8.45 -1.30 4.99
C GLY A 165 -7.01 -1.77 4.94
N ALA A 166 -6.82 -3.01 5.37
CA ALA A 166 -5.56 -3.71 5.28
C ALA A 166 -5.41 -4.36 3.91
N VAL A 167 -4.18 -4.45 3.45
CA VAL A 167 -3.79 -5.22 2.27
C VAL A 167 -2.67 -6.17 2.66
N ASN A 168 -2.75 -7.39 2.15
CA ASN A 168 -1.65 -8.35 2.21
C ASN A 168 -1.38 -8.85 0.79
N LEU A 169 -0.16 -8.63 0.30
CA LEU A 169 0.32 -9.02 -1.02
C LEU A 169 1.42 -10.05 -0.91
N VAL A 170 1.40 -11.05 -1.78
CA VAL A 170 2.45 -12.05 -1.94
C VAL A 170 3.04 -11.91 -3.33
N LYS A 171 4.37 -11.96 -3.42
CA LYS A 171 5.11 -11.92 -4.69
C LYS A 171 4.83 -13.20 -5.49
N GLN A 172 4.57 -13.07 -6.79
CA GLN A 172 4.33 -14.18 -7.71
C GLN A 172 5.58 -14.58 -8.47
#